data_AF-A0A2V6PCU4-F1
#
_entry.id   AF-A0A2V6PCU4-F1
#
_cell.length_a   1.000
_cell.length_b   1.000
_cell.length_c   1.000
_cell.angle_alpha   90.00
_cell.angle_beta   90.00
_cell.angle_gamma   90.00
#
_symmetry.space_group_name_H-M   'P 1'
#
loop_
_entity.id
_entity.type
_entity.pdbx_description
1 polymer ?
#
loop_
_entity_poly.entity_id
_entity_poly.type
_entity_poly.pdbx_seq_one_letter_code
_entity_poly.pdbx_strand_id
1 'polypeptide(L)'
;MARSLLLKDSRAETSYLTRLPMKITEALLAEHVVFHNLFDHVERTASKLKSVAEVKSLANLIESLLKAHSEVEEELLVEPLDHCLEQIGHRETFHQEHQEIDDNLERAQTARSLKQARACLLTAVVSSRKHFDKEERIVFPLAEKVLKSRTLTDLWNTWTEQRNRTIG
;
A
#
# COMPACT_ATOMS: atom_id res chain seq x y z
N MET A 1 28.70 -56.03 22.04
CA MET A 1 27.53 -55.27 21.56
C MET A 1 27.85 -53.79 21.64
N ALA A 2 28.21 -53.19 20.50
CA ALA A 2 28.44 -51.74 20.40
C ALA A 2 27.09 -51.04 20.19
N ARG A 3 26.77 -50.01 20.98
CA ARG A 3 25.72 -49.06 20.63
C ARG A 3 26.29 -47.66 20.67
N SER A 4 26.55 -47.18 19.45
CA SER A 4 26.99 -45.85 19.09
C SER A 4 25.91 -44.81 19.38
N LEU A 5 26.41 -43.60 19.66
CA LEU A 5 25.73 -42.31 19.82
C LEU A 5 24.67 -42.02 18.74
N LEU A 6 23.58 -41.40 19.17
CA LEU A 6 22.84 -40.42 18.36
C LEU A 6 22.60 -39.19 19.23
N LEU A 7 23.39 -38.15 18.95
CA LEU A 7 23.09 -36.77 19.31
C LEU A 7 21.71 -36.44 18.75
N LYS A 8 20.78 -36.06 19.62
CA LYS A 8 19.56 -35.38 19.16
C LYS A 8 19.97 -33.98 18.74
N ASP A 9 19.83 -33.73 17.45
CA ASP A 9 20.04 -32.47 16.77
C ASP A 9 19.18 -31.37 17.43
N SER A 10 19.82 -30.36 18.03
CA SER A 10 19.15 -29.26 18.76
C SER A 10 18.73 -28.11 17.84
N ARG A 11 18.34 -28.41 16.59
CA ARG A 11 17.93 -27.42 15.57
C ARG A 11 16.45 -27.41 15.22
N ALA A 12 15.59 -28.02 16.04
CA ALA A 12 14.15 -28.09 15.79
C ALA A 12 13.28 -27.30 16.78
N GLU A 13 13.84 -26.28 17.45
CA GLU A 13 13.07 -25.34 18.29
C GLU A 13 13.23 -23.89 17.82
N THR A 14 13.09 -23.65 16.51
CA THR A 14 12.66 -22.32 16.07
C THR A 14 11.16 -22.28 16.28
N SER A 15 10.76 -21.73 17.43
CA SER A 15 9.39 -21.36 17.80
C SER A 15 8.63 -20.86 16.56
N TYR A 16 7.75 -21.72 16.03
CA TYR A 16 6.66 -21.30 15.17
C TYR A 16 5.73 -20.49 16.07
N LEU A 17 6.02 -19.20 16.22
CA LEU A 17 4.95 -18.24 16.45
C LEU A 17 3.96 -18.49 15.34
N THR A 18 2.89 -19.20 15.67
CA THR A 18 1.74 -19.41 14.80
C THR A 18 1.22 -18.00 14.55
N ARG A 19 1.66 -17.39 13.45
CA ARG A 19 1.08 -16.12 12.99
C ARG A 19 -0.40 -16.42 12.81
N LEU A 20 -1.23 -15.74 13.59
CA LEU A 20 -2.66 -15.78 13.35
C LEU A 20 -2.87 -15.41 11.87
N PRO A 21 -3.76 -16.11 11.16
CA PRO A 21 -4.03 -15.79 9.76
C PRO A 21 -4.46 -14.32 9.66
N MET A 22 -3.68 -13.51 8.96
CA MET A 22 -4.02 -12.11 8.68
C MET A 22 -4.85 -12.04 7.40
N LYS A 23 -5.70 -11.03 7.29
CA LYS A 23 -6.47 -10.70 6.08
C LYS A 23 -5.70 -9.70 5.23
N ILE A 24 -5.96 -9.69 3.92
CA ILE A 24 -5.37 -8.69 3.02
C ILE A 24 -5.73 -7.26 3.43
N THR A 25 -6.95 -7.02 3.92
CA THR A 25 -7.39 -5.71 4.43
C THR A 25 -6.57 -5.23 5.62
N GLU A 26 -6.11 -6.12 6.49
CA GLU A 26 -5.24 -5.78 7.62
C GLU A 26 -3.81 -5.43 7.15
N ALA A 27 -3.32 -6.11 6.10
CA ALA A 27 -2.02 -5.81 5.52
C ALA A 27 -2.02 -4.46 4.80
N LEU A 28 -3.03 -4.17 3.98
CA LEU A 28 -3.19 -2.88 3.31
C LEU A 28 -3.36 -1.74 4.31
N LEU A 29 -4.16 -1.93 5.37
CA LEU A 29 -4.28 -0.95 6.45
C LEU A 29 -2.93 -0.68 7.13
N ALA A 30 -2.09 -1.71 7.31
CA ALA A 30 -0.74 -1.52 7.84
C ALA A 30 0.16 -0.72 6.88
N GLU A 31 0.03 -0.90 5.56
CA GLU A 31 0.70 -0.05 4.57
C GLU A 31 0.21 1.40 4.66
N HIS A 32 -1.10 1.63 4.82
CA HIS A 32 -1.67 2.98 4.97
C HIS A 32 -1.10 3.72 6.17
N VAL A 33 -0.86 3.02 7.30
CA VAL A 33 -0.20 3.63 8.47
C VAL A 33 1.20 4.15 8.10
N VAL A 34 1.97 3.42 7.28
CA VAL A 34 3.29 3.86 6.83
C VAL A 34 3.17 5.09 5.92
N PHE A 35 2.25 5.06 4.96
CA PHE A 35 1.98 6.19 4.07
C PHE A 35 1.48 7.43 4.81
N HIS A 36 0.59 7.30 5.80
CA HIS A 36 0.14 8.43 6.61
C HIS A 36 1.31 9.10 7.34
N ASN A 37 2.26 8.32 7.88
CA ASN A 37 3.48 8.87 8.47
C ASN A 37 4.36 9.59 7.44
N LEU A 38 4.45 9.06 6.21
CA LEU A 38 5.14 9.71 5.10
C LEU A 38 4.45 11.02 4.70
N PHE A 39 3.12 11.03 4.57
CA PHE A 39 2.33 12.21 4.26
C PHE A 39 2.48 13.31 5.33
N ASP A 40 2.42 12.93 6.61
CA ASP A 40 2.69 13.84 7.74
C ASP A 40 4.09 14.46 7.65
N HIS A 41 5.08 13.68 7.21
CA HIS A 41 6.43 14.18 7.00
C HIS A 41 6.49 15.18 5.83
N VAL A 42 5.86 14.85 4.70
CA VAL A 42 5.82 15.70 3.51
C VAL A 42 5.16 17.03 3.82
N GLU A 43 3.99 17.03 4.46
CA GLU A 43 3.26 18.25 4.81
C GLU A 43 4.07 19.18 5.73
N ARG A 44 4.80 18.61 6.70
CA ARG A 44 5.67 19.37 7.62
C ARG A 44 6.94 19.91 6.97
N THR A 45 7.42 19.29 5.89
CA THR A 45 8.72 19.61 5.29
C THR A 45 8.63 20.27 3.91
N ALA A 46 7.49 20.21 3.22
CA ALA A 46 7.32 20.74 1.86
C ALA A 46 7.70 22.23 1.74
N SER A 47 7.36 23.05 2.74
CA SER A 47 7.72 24.47 2.77
C SER A 47 9.23 24.73 2.95
N LYS A 48 9.98 23.73 3.41
CA LYS A 48 11.43 23.79 3.68
C LYS A 48 12.28 23.37 2.46
N LEU A 49 11.74 22.60 1.52
CA LEU A 49 12.45 22.12 0.30
C LEU A 49 12.93 23.28 -0.58
N LYS A 50 14.24 23.52 -0.74
CA LYS A 50 14.78 24.76 -1.31
C LYS A 50 14.88 24.77 -2.83
N SER A 51 14.73 23.63 -3.48
CA SER A 51 14.93 23.47 -4.91
C SER A 51 13.83 22.64 -5.55
N VAL A 52 13.60 22.85 -6.84
CA VAL A 52 12.69 22.01 -7.63
C VAL A 52 13.18 20.55 -7.61
N ALA A 53 14.50 20.33 -7.68
CA ALA A 53 15.08 18.98 -7.67
C ALA A 53 14.71 18.18 -6.42
N GLU A 54 14.76 18.78 -5.22
CA GLU A 54 14.34 18.12 -3.98
C GLU A 54 12.85 17.73 -4.00
N VAL A 55 12.00 18.60 -4.53
CA VAL A 55 10.55 18.31 -4.67
C VAL A 55 10.33 17.15 -5.65
N LYS A 56 11.03 17.15 -6.79
CA LYS A 56 10.95 16.06 -7.78
C LYS A 56 11.40 14.74 -7.17
N SER A 57 12.53 14.72 -6.47
CA SER A 57 13.02 13.51 -5.81
C SER A 57 12.01 12.94 -4.79
N LEU A 58 11.37 13.81 -4.00
CA LEU A 58 10.34 13.39 -3.06
C LEU A 58 9.05 12.93 -3.76
N ALA A 59 8.64 13.60 -4.84
CA ALA A 59 7.50 13.18 -5.65
C ALA A 59 7.73 11.81 -6.30
N ASN A 60 8.91 11.56 -6.89
CA ASN A 60 9.27 10.27 -7.48
C ASN A 60 9.24 9.14 -6.43
N LEU A 61 9.73 9.41 -5.22
CA LEU A 61 9.69 8.44 -4.12
C LEU A 61 8.25 8.08 -3.77
N ILE A 62 7.39 9.08 -3.59
CA ILE A 62 5.98 8.86 -3.23
C ILE A 62 5.24 8.14 -4.35
N GLU A 63 5.44 8.54 -5.60
CA GLU A 63 4.88 7.87 -6.78
C GLU A 63 5.30 6.40 -6.84
N SER A 64 6.58 6.10 -6.66
CA SER A 64 7.08 4.72 -6.69
C SER A 64 6.42 3.85 -5.60
N LEU A 65 6.22 4.41 -4.41
CA LEU A 65 5.57 3.70 -3.30
C LEU A 65 4.07 3.51 -3.57
N LEU A 66 3.37 4.58 -3.96
CA LEU A 66 1.94 4.55 -4.23
C LEU A 66 1.59 3.64 -5.40
N LYS A 67 2.42 3.61 -6.45
CA LYS A 67 2.24 2.69 -7.57
C LYS A 67 2.38 1.24 -7.16
N ALA A 68 3.40 0.90 -6.37
CA ALA A 68 3.56 -0.46 -5.88
C ALA A 68 2.38 -0.90 -5.00
N HIS A 69 1.80 0.03 -4.25
CA HIS A 69 0.61 -0.20 -3.44
C HIS A 69 -0.65 -0.37 -4.30
N SER A 70 -0.91 0.53 -5.26
CA SER A 70 -2.10 0.47 -6.11
C SER A 70 -2.10 -0.76 -7.02
N GLU A 71 -0.94 -1.26 -7.46
CA GLU A 71 -0.83 -2.53 -8.19
C GLU A 71 -1.32 -3.71 -7.35
N VAL A 72 -1.01 -3.72 -6.05
CA VAL A 72 -1.51 -4.73 -5.11
C VAL A 72 -3.01 -4.59 -4.90
N GLU A 73 -3.51 -3.37 -4.76
CA GLU A 73 -4.95 -3.10 -4.58
C GLU A 73 -5.75 -3.57 -5.78
N GLU A 74 -5.29 -3.27 -6.99
CA GLU A 74 -5.95 -3.68 -8.22
C GLU A 74 -6.11 -5.20 -8.27
N GLU A 75 -5.01 -5.94 -8.12
CA GLU A 75 -4.99 -7.41 -8.25
C GLU A 75 -5.70 -8.11 -7.08
N LEU A 76 -5.45 -7.66 -5.85
CA LEU A 76 -5.82 -8.44 -4.65
C LEU A 76 -7.06 -7.90 -3.93
N LEU A 77 -7.58 -6.74 -4.32
CA LEU A 77 -8.77 -6.16 -3.70
C LEU A 77 -9.82 -5.75 -4.72
N VAL A 78 -9.48 -4.94 -5.73
CA VAL A 78 -10.44 -4.40 -6.71
C VAL A 78 -10.98 -5.51 -7.60
N GLU A 79 -10.12 -6.32 -8.23
CA GLU A 79 -10.54 -7.44 -9.08
C GLU A 79 -11.48 -8.42 -8.34
N PRO A 80 -11.16 -8.88 -7.12
CA PRO A 80 -12.09 -9.70 -6.32
C PRO A 80 -13.41 -9.03 -5.95
N LEU A 81 -13.46 -7.69 -5.92
CA LEU A 81 -14.63 -6.90 -5.55
C LEU A 81 -15.33 -6.26 -6.76
N ASP A 82 -14.89 -6.51 -7.98
CA ASP A 82 -15.26 -5.72 -9.16
C ASP A 82 -16.77 -5.58 -9.31
N HIS A 83 -17.48 -6.71 -9.24
CA HIS A 83 -18.94 -6.75 -9.31
C HIS A 83 -19.64 -5.98 -8.17
N CYS A 84 -19.07 -6.00 -6.96
CA CYS A 84 -19.62 -5.29 -5.81
C CYS A 84 -19.38 -3.78 -5.94
N LEU A 85 -18.18 -3.36 -6.36
CA LEU A 85 -17.81 -1.96 -6.56
C LEU A 85 -18.59 -1.31 -7.71
N GLU A 86 -18.85 -2.07 -8.78
CA GLU A 86 -19.71 -1.65 -9.88
C GLU A 86 -21.15 -1.38 -9.40
N GLN A 87 -21.73 -2.28 -8.59
CA GLN A 87 -23.10 -2.15 -8.08
C GLN A 87 -23.31 -0.92 -7.20
N ILE A 88 -22.28 -0.49 -6.47
CA ILE A 88 -22.35 0.71 -5.63
C ILE A 88 -21.85 1.98 -6.34
N GLY A 89 -21.47 1.88 -7.62
CA GLY A 89 -20.99 3.01 -8.43
C GLY A 89 -19.62 3.55 -8.01
N HIS A 90 -18.82 2.77 -7.28
CA HIS A 90 -17.52 3.21 -6.77
C HIS A 90 -16.33 2.77 -7.63
N ARG A 91 -16.52 1.85 -8.60
CA ARG A 91 -15.43 1.35 -9.45
C ARG A 91 -14.75 2.46 -10.27
N GLU A 92 -15.52 3.21 -11.06
CA GLU A 92 -14.95 4.31 -11.88
C GLU A 92 -14.31 5.38 -11.00
N THR A 93 -14.90 5.68 -9.84
CA THR A 93 -14.36 6.64 -8.87
C THR A 93 -13.03 6.17 -8.28
N PHE A 94 -12.82 4.86 -8.11
CA PHE A 94 -11.57 4.29 -7.59
C PHE A 94 -10.40 4.57 -8.54
N HIS A 95 -10.53 4.22 -9.82
CA HIS A 95 -9.48 4.47 -10.80
C HIS A 95 -9.26 5.97 -11.07
N GLN A 96 -10.32 6.78 -11.01
CA GLN A 96 -10.21 8.24 -11.16
C GLN A 96 -9.39 8.87 -10.02
N GLU A 97 -9.54 8.39 -8.79
CA GLU A 97 -8.76 8.88 -7.66
C GLU A 97 -7.29 8.52 -7.78
N HIS A 98 -6.97 7.28 -8.16
CA HIS A 98 -5.59 6.86 -8.48
C HIS A 98 -4.98 7.75 -9.57
N GLN A 99 -5.71 7.96 -10.67
CA GLN A 99 -5.26 8.83 -11.76
C GLN A 99 -5.05 10.29 -11.28
N GLU A 100 -5.92 10.82 -10.41
CA GLU A 100 -5.76 12.18 -9.89
C GLU A 100 -4.45 12.32 -9.09
N ILE A 101 -4.10 11.30 -8.30
CA ILE A 101 -2.86 11.25 -7.51
C ILE A 101 -1.66 11.24 -8.46
N ASP A 102 -1.66 10.33 -9.44
CA ASP A 102 -0.59 10.18 -10.44
C ASP A 102 -0.38 11.48 -11.22
N ASP A 103 -1.46 12.09 -11.72
CA ASP A 103 -1.41 13.36 -12.45
C ASP A 103 -0.79 14.49 -11.62
N ASN A 104 -1.07 14.54 -10.30
CA ASN A 104 -0.48 15.54 -9.43
C ASN A 104 1.01 15.27 -9.16
N LEU A 105 1.40 14.01 -9.02
CA LEU A 105 2.80 13.63 -8.87
C LEU A 105 3.59 13.92 -10.15
N GLU A 106 3.07 13.57 -11.31
CA GLU A 106 3.68 13.91 -12.61
C GLU A 106 3.81 15.43 -12.77
N ARG A 107 2.78 16.20 -12.40
CA ARG A 107 2.86 17.67 -12.42
C ARG A 107 3.91 18.21 -11.44
N ALA A 108 4.09 17.59 -10.27
CA ALA A 108 5.16 17.97 -9.35
C ALA A 108 6.55 17.68 -9.95
N GLN A 109 6.68 16.55 -10.66
CA GLN A 109 7.91 16.11 -11.33
C GLN A 109 8.27 16.96 -12.56
N THR A 110 7.28 17.48 -13.28
CA THR A 110 7.49 18.25 -14.51
C THR A 110 7.46 19.77 -14.28
N ALA A 111 7.08 20.23 -13.08
CA ALA A 111 7.03 21.64 -12.72
C ALA A 111 8.38 22.37 -12.92
N ARG A 112 8.27 23.61 -13.42
CA ARG A 112 9.43 24.50 -13.66
C ARG A 112 9.70 25.47 -12.53
N SER A 113 8.76 25.64 -11.61
CA SER A 113 8.89 26.54 -10.46
C SER A 113 8.74 25.78 -9.14
N LEU A 114 9.49 26.21 -8.13
CA LEU A 114 9.44 25.61 -6.80
C LEU A 114 8.04 25.71 -6.17
N LYS A 115 7.36 26.85 -6.37
CA LYS A 115 6.01 27.08 -5.87
C LYS A 115 5.02 26.06 -6.45
N GLN A 116 5.05 25.87 -7.78
CA GLN A 116 4.18 24.92 -8.46
C GLN A 116 4.50 23.48 -8.06
N ALA A 117 5.78 23.10 -8.05
CA ALA A 117 6.20 21.75 -7.68
C ALA A 117 5.68 21.37 -6.28
N ARG A 118 5.87 22.25 -5.29
CA ARG A 118 5.37 22.05 -3.92
C ARG A 118 3.84 21.98 -3.86
N ALA A 119 3.14 22.83 -4.60
CA ALA A 119 1.69 22.83 -4.62
C ALA A 119 1.15 21.50 -5.17
N CYS A 120 1.69 21.03 -6.30
CA CYS A 120 1.30 19.74 -6.89
C CYS A 120 1.64 18.56 -5.96
N LEU A 121 2.82 18.57 -5.32
CA LEU A 121 3.17 17.54 -4.33
C LEU A 121 2.17 17.51 -3.16
N LEU A 122 1.81 18.67 -2.61
CA LEU A 122 0.84 18.75 -1.50
C LEU A 122 -0.56 18.34 -1.95
N THR A 123 -0.97 18.69 -3.18
CA THR A 123 -2.24 18.22 -3.74
C THR A 123 -2.26 16.71 -3.86
N ALA A 124 -1.19 16.08 -4.37
CA ALA A 124 -1.09 14.62 -4.44
C ALA A 124 -1.28 13.99 -3.05
N VAL A 125 -0.58 14.49 -2.03
CA VAL A 125 -0.72 14.01 -0.64
C VAL A 125 -2.15 14.13 -0.13
N VAL A 126 -2.82 15.26 -0.38
CA VAL A 126 -4.22 15.45 0.03
C VAL A 126 -5.16 14.48 -0.69
N SER A 127 -4.96 14.24 -1.99
CA SER A 127 -5.76 13.28 -2.76
C SER A 127 -5.51 11.85 -2.27
N SER A 128 -4.26 11.46 -1.99
CA SER A 128 -3.93 10.16 -1.39
C SER A 128 -4.60 9.96 -0.02
N ARG A 129 -4.64 10.98 0.83
CA ARG A 129 -5.34 10.88 2.13
C ARG A 129 -6.84 10.66 1.96
N LYS A 130 -7.48 11.33 1.02
CA LYS A 130 -8.92 11.16 0.75
C LYS A 130 -9.21 9.77 0.22
N HIS A 131 -8.34 9.28 -0.67
CA HIS A 131 -8.42 7.94 -1.22
C HIS A 131 -8.34 6.89 -0.09
N PHE A 132 -7.31 6.96 0.76
CA PHE A 132 -7.15 6.02 1.88
C PHE A 132 -8.29 6.11 2.89
N ASP A 133 -8.77 7.31 3.23
CA ASP A 133 -9.93 7.46 4.12
C ASP A 133 -11.18 6.75 3.55
N LYS A 134 -11.40 6.84 2.24
CA LYS A 134 -12.49 6.11 1.57
C LYS A 134 -12.28 4.61 1.69
N GLU A 135 -11.08 4.12 1.44
CA GLU A 135 -10.80 2.69 1.49
C GLU A 135 -10.97 2.11 2.88
N GLU A 136 -10.34 2.73 3.87
CA GLU A 136 -10.38 2.30 5.26
C GLU A 136 -11.80 2.30 5.84
N ARG A 137 -12.63 3.27 5.45
CA ARG A 137 -13.97 3.45 6.01
C ARG A 137 -15.06 2.75 5.21
N ILE A 138 -14.84 2.47 3.93
CA ILE A 138 -15.88 1.98 3.02
C ILE A 138 -15.42 0.70 2.32
N VAL A 139 -14.29 0.71 1.61
CA VAL A 139 -13.87 -0.40 0.75
C VAL A 139 -13.44 -1.62 1.57
N PHE A 140 -12.55 -1.46 2.56
CA PHE A 140 -12.09 -2.58 3.39
C PHE A 140 -13.25 -3.19 4.20
N PRO A 141 -14.12 -2.42 4.87
CA PRO A 141 -15.30 -2.99 5.54
C PRO A 141 -16.26 -3.70 4.57
N LEU A 142 -16.44 -3.18 3.35
CA LEU A 142 -17.23 -3.85 2.31
C LEU A 142 -16.59 -5.20 1.95
N ALA A 143 -15.28 -5.22 1.70
CA ALA A 143 -14.53 -6.43 1.38
C ALA A 143 -14.70 -7.49 2.46
N GLU A 144 -14.57 -7.10 3.73
CA GLU A 144 -14.76 -8.01 4.87
C GLU A 144 -16.19 -8.52 5.03
N LYS A 145 -17.18 -7.75 4.55
CA LYS A 145 -18.58 -8.13 4.60
C LYS A 145 -18.96 -9.08 3.46
N VAL A 146 -18.44 -8.85 2.25
CA VAL A 146 -18.85 -9.60 1.05
C VAL A 146 -17.96 -10.80 0.73
N LEU A 147 -16.67 -10.74 1.08
CA LEU A 147 -15.73 -11.84 0.88
C LEU A 147 -15.70 -12.74 2.11
N LYS A 148 -15.50 -14.04 1.89
CA LYS A 148 -15.32 -15.00 2.99
C LYS A 148 -13.99 -14.74 3.67
N SER A 149 -13.93 -14.90 4.99
CA SER A 149 -12.67 -14.76 5.76
C SER A 149 -11.52 -15.58 5.18
N ARG A 150 -11.80 -16.80 4.66
CA ARG A 150 -10.78 -17.62 4.01
C ARG A 150 -10.22 -16.97 2.75
N THR A 151 -11.07 -16.38 1.92
CA THR A 151 -10.65 -15.66 0.71
C THR A 151 -9.70 -14.50 1.06
N LEU A 152 -10.04 -13.73 2.09
CA LEU A 152 -9.20 -12.61 2.56
C LEU A 152 -7.83 -13.07 3.07
N THR A 153 -7.76 -14.22 3.74
CA THR A 153 -6.50 -14.83 4.18
C THR A 153 -5.71 -15.43 3.01
N ASP A 154 -6.38 -16.03 2.02
CA ASP A 154 -5.73 -16.57 0.84
C ASP A 154 -5.09 -15.43 0.01
N LEU A 155 -5.78 -14.28 -0.13
CA LEU A 155 -5.24 -13.07 -0.76
C LEU A 155 -4.03 -12.51 0.01
N TRP A 156 -4.04 -12.55 1.35
CA TRP A 156 -2.89 -12.18 2.17
C TRP A 156 -1.67 -13.09 1.92
N ASN A 157 -1.88 -14.39 1.72
CA ASN A 157 -0.81 -15.31 1.37
C ASN A 157 -0.21 -14.94 0.00
N THR A 158 -1.06 -14.64 -1.00
CA THR A 158 -0.61 -14.17 -2.32
C THR A 158 0.25 -12.92 -2.22
N TRP A 159 -0.20 -11.90 -1.48
CA TRP A 159 0.58 -10.68 -1.23
C TRP A 159 1.95 -10.99 -0.59
N THR A 160 1.98 -11.88 0.40
CA THR A 160 3.21 -12.29 1.08
C THR A 160 4.19 -12.97 0.11
N GLU A 161 3.69 -13.82 -0.77
CA GLU A 161 4.49 -14.48 -1.80
C GLU A 161 5.04 -13.48 -2.83
N GLN A 162 4.21 -12.57 -3.34
CA GLN A 162 4.62 -11.53 -4.27
C GLN A 162 5.75 -10.68 -3.68
N ARG A 163 5.57 -10.20 -2.44
CA ARG A 163 6.58 -9.40 -1.72
C ARG A 163 7.90 -10.15 -1.57
N ASN A 164 7.86 -11.44 -1.23
CA ASN A 164 9.08 -12.24 -1.05
C ASN A 164 9.83 -12.47 -2.37
N ARG A 165 9.13 -12.48 -3.51
CA ARG A 165 9.77 -12.54 -4.85
C ARG A 165 10.45 -11.23 -5.22
N THR A 166 9.91 -10.08 -4.79
CA THR A 166 10.49 -8.77 -5.09
C THR A 166 11.71 -8.42 -4.22
N ILE A 167 11.84 -9.03 -3.03
CA ILE A 167 12.96 -8.81 -2.10
C ILE A 167 14.13 -9.80 -2.33
N GLY A 168 13.91 -10.88 -3.07
CA GLY A 168 14.92 -11.90 -3.41
C GLY A 168 15.61 -11.64 -4.74
#